data_AF-A0A2W2E6H5-F1
#
_entry.id   AF-A0A2W2E6H5-F1
#
_cell.length_a   1.000
_cell.length_b   1.000
_cell.length_c   1.000
_cell.angle_alpha   90.00
_cell.angle_beta   90.00
_cell.angle_gamma   90.00
#
_symmetry.space_group_name_H-M   'P 1'
#
loop_
_entity.id
_entity.type
_entity.pdbx_description
1 polymer ?
#
loop_
_entity_poly.entity_id
_entity_poly.type
_entity_poly.pdbx_seq_one_letter_code
_entity_poly.pdbx_strand_id
1 'polypeptide(L)'
;LKAAADALKDDLLIVMRVYFEKPRTTVGWKGYINDPRLDGSFRINEGLRAARQLLLDVNALGLPAATEFLDLLSPQYIADLIAWGAIGARTTESQSHRQLASGLSCPIGFKNGTDGGVQVASDAII
;
A
#
# COMPACT_ATOMS: atom_id res chain seq x y z
N LEU A 1 9.40 14.52 7.14
CA LEU A 1 8.48 13.63 7.90
C LEU A 1 9.15 13.03 9.13
N LYS A 2 10.32 12.38 9.02
CA LYS A 2 11.04 11.80 10.18
C LYS A 2 11.22 12.76 11.36
N ALA A 3 11.66 14.00 11.12
CA ALA A 3 11.79 15.01 12.19
C ALA A 3 10.47 15.30 12.93
N ALA A 4 9.34 15.31 12.23
CA ALA A 4 8.02 15.47 12.84
C ALA A 4 7.57 14.20 13.59
N ALA A 5 7.90 13.01 13.06
CA ALA A 5 7.69 11.74 13.76
C ALA A 5 8.44 11.71 15.09
N ASP A 6 9.68 12.19 15.13
CA ASP A 6 10.48 12.25 16.36
C ASP A 6 9.95 13.26 17.37
N ALA A 7 9.54 14.45 16.90
CA ALA A 7 9.04 15.51 17.75
C ALA A 7 7.68 15.18 18.39
N LEU A 8 6.89 14.29 17.77
CA LEU A 8 5.52 13.97 18.19
C LEU A 8 5.35 12.53 18.68
N LYS A 9 6.45 11.78 18.85
CA LYS A 9 6.43 10.33 19.13
C LYS A 9 5.70 9.92 20.41
N ASP A 10 5.58 10.83 21.38
CA ASP A 10 4.93 10.57 22.66
C ASP A 10 3.39 10.52 22.51
N ASP A 11 2.85 11.15 21.46
CA ASP A 11 1.41 11.23 21.19
C ASP A 11 1.00 10.53 19.86
N LEU A 12 1.90 10.49 18.87
CA LEU A 12 1.60 10.03 17.51
C LEU A 12 2.58 8.95 17.03
N LEU A 13 2.03 7.87 16.49
CA LEU A 13 2.77 6.91 15.67
C LEU A 13 2.66 7.29 14.18
N ILE A 14 3.64 8.05 13.69
CA ILE A 14 3.65 8.50 12.29
C ILE A 14 4.22 7.41 11.38
N VAL A 15 3.42 6.99 10.40
CA VAL A 15 3.79 6.04 9.34
C VAL A 15 3.69 6.73 7.99
N MET A 16 4.73 6.64 7.15
CA MET A 16 4.76 7.29 5.86
C MET A 16 3.90 6.53 4.84
N ARG A 17 3.01 7.25 4.16
CA ARG A 17 2.26 6.71 3.03
C ARG A 17 3.16 6.60 1.79
N VAL A 18 3.51 5.38 1.39
CA VAL A 18 4.32 5.04 0.21
C VAL A 18 3.50 4.18 -0.74
N TYR A 19 2.61 4.81 -1.51
CA TYR A 19 1.73 4.12 -2.45
C TYR A 19 2.31 4.24 -3.86
N PHE A 20 2.48 3.11 -4.54
CA PHE A 20 3.06 3.09 -5.89
C PHE A 20 2.04 3.32 -6.99
N GLU A 21 0.76 3.06 -6.71
CA GLU A 21 -0.30 3.06 -7.70
C GLU A 21 -1.57 3.67 -7.12
N LYS A 22 -2.46 4.12 -8.02
CA LYS A 22 -3.79 4.61 -7.67
C LYS A 22 -4.79 3.96 -8.61
N PRO A 23 -5.80 3.21 -8.12
CA PRO A 23 -6.79 2.58 -8.98
C PRO A 23 -7.62 3.66 -9.70
N ARG A 24 -7.79 3.51 -11.02
CA ARG A 24 -8.49 4.45 -11.91
C ARG A 24 -9.60 3.75 -12.67
N THR A 25 -10.69 4.46 -12.92
CA THR A 25 -11.78 4.04 -13.82
C THR A 25 -11.50 4.40 -15.28
N THR A 26 -10.61 5.36 -15.53
CA THR A 26 -10.21 5.83 -16.87
C THR A 26 -8.74 5.53 -17.16
N VAL A 27 -8.33 5.70 -18.42
CA VAL A 27 -6.93 5.54 -18.86
C VAL A 27 -6.04 6.59 -18.18
N GLY A 28 -4.86 6.18 -17.74
CA GLY A 28 -3.85 7.04 -17.12
C GLY A 28 -2.63 6.23 -16.69
N TRP A 29 -1.62 6.93 -16.17
CA TRP A 29 -0.40 6.31 -15.64
C TRP A 29 -0.73 5.21 -14.62
N LYS A 30 -0.09 4.04 -14.80
CA LYS A 30 -0.39 2.81 -14.04
C LYS A 30 0.38 2.71 -12.72
N GLY A 31 1.19 3.70 -12.40
CA GLY A 31 1.94 3.78 -11.16
C GLY A 31 3.40 3.35 -11.30
N TYR A 32 4.16 3.54 -10.23
CA TYR A 32 5.61 3.49 -10.24
C TYR A 32 6.17 2.07 -10.43
N ILE A 33 5.47 1.06 -9.91
CA ILE A 33 5.83 -0.34 -10.14
C ILE A 33 5.59 -0.70 -11.61
N ASN A 34 4.41 -0.39 -12.14
CA ASN A 34 4.07 -0.74 -13.52
C ASN A 34 4.85 0.04 -14.58
N ASP A 35 4.99 1.36 -14.43
CA ASP A 35 5.60 2.25 -15.43
C ASP A 35 6.55 3.28 -14.79
N PRO A 36 7.74 2.84 -14.34
CA PRO A 36 8.66 3.65 -13.51
C PRO A 36 9.21 4.89 -14.22
N ARG A 37 9.17 4.91 -15.57
CA ARG A 37 9.73 5.99 -16.39
C ARG A 37 8.70 7.00 -16.89
N LEU A 38 7.42 6.80 -16.58
CA LEU A 38 6.32 7.67 -17.03
C LEU A 38 6.22 7.78 -18.56
N ASP A 39 6.69 6.77 -19.29
CA ASP A 39 6.79 6.77 -20.76
C ASP A 39 5.92 5.67 -21.41
N GLY A 40 5.15 4.92 -20.60
CA GLY A 40 4.33 3.81 -21.09
C GLY A 40 5.14 2.58 -21.51
N SER A 41 6.41 2.47 -21.11
CA SER A 41 7.25 1.31 -21.45
C SER A 41 6.96 0.07 -20.59
N PHE A 42 6.18 0.21 -19.52
CA PHE A 42 5.73 -0.86 -18.64
C PHE A 42 6.87 -1.75 -18.10
N ARG A 43 8.00 -1.14 -17.72
CA ARG A 43 9.19 -1.83 -17.22
C ARG A 43 9.00 -2.32 -15.77
N ILE A 44 8.10 -3.28 -15.57
CA ILE A 44 7.70 -3.75 -14.23
C ILE A 44 8.88 -4.27 -13.38
N ASN A 45 9.84 -4.96 -13.99
CA ASN A 45 11.03 -5.44 -13.27
C ASN A 45 11.92 -4.30 -12.78
N GLU A 46 11.96 -3.18 -13.50
CA GLU A 46 12.66 -1.98 -13.05
C GLU A 46 11.87 -1.31 -11.92
N GLY A 47 10.55 -1.20 -12.07
CA GLY A 47 9.67 -0.60 -11.07
C GLY A 47 9.64 -1.38 -9.75
N LEU A 48 9.61 -2.71 -9.77
CA LEU A 48 9.69 -3.54 -8.55
C LEU A 48 10.99 -3.32 -7.78
N ARG A 49 12.14 -3.27 -8.48
CA ARG A 49 13.44 -3.00 -7.85
C ARG A 49 13.47 -1.59 -7.26
N ALA A 50 12.99 -0.60 -8.01
CA ALA A 50 12.97 0.79 -7.57
C ALA A 50 12.01 1.00 -6.38
N ALA A 51 10.83 0.39 -6.40
CA ALA A 51 9.87 0.42 -5.30
C ALA A 51 10.44 -0.20 -4.02
N ARG A 52 11.08 -1.37 -4.14
CA ARG A 52 11.75 -2.02 -3.00
C ARG A 52 12.90 -1.18 -2.46
N GLN A 53 13.73 -0.60 -3.33
CA GLN A 53 14.82 0.28 -2.90
C GLN A 53 14.30 1.51 -2.14
N LEU A 54 13.24 2.15 -2.64
CA LEU A 54 12.62 3.28 -1.95
C LEU A 54 12.13 2.89 -0.54
N LEU A 55 11.51 1.71 -0.39
CA LEU A 55 11.06 1.23 0.91
C LEU A 55 12.24 0.94 1.85
N LEU A 56 13.33 0.35 1.34
CA LEU A 56 14.55 0.16 2.13
C LEU A 56 15.11 1.50 2.59
N ASP A 57 15.18 2.50 1.71
CA ASP A 57 15.70 3.83 2.03
C ASP A 57 14.83 4.53 3.09
N VAL A 58 13.49 4.46 2.95
CA VAL A 58 12.54 5.01 3.93
C VAL A 58 12.71 4.35 5.30
N ASN A 59 12.78 3.01 5.33
CA ASN A 59 12.96 2.27 6.58
C ASN A 59 14.35 2.54 7.21
N ALA A 60 15.40 2.71 6.40
CA ALA A 60 16.75 3.05 6.87
C ALA A 60 16.82 4.43 7.55
N LEU A 61 15.91 5.35 7.20
CA LEU A 61 15.73 6.62 7.92
C LEU A 61 15.03 6.44 9.28
N GLY A 62 14.64 5.23 9.66
CA GLY A 62 13.87 4.94 10.87
C GLY A 62 12.40 5.35 10.77
N LEU A 63 11.86 5.44 9.56
CA LEU A 63 10.47 5.81 9.31
C LEU A 63 9.70 4.59 8.78
N PRO A 64 8.65 4.11 9.46
CA PRO A 64 7.85 3.00 8.95
C PRO A 64 7.08 3.40 7.68
N ALA A 65 6.89 2.46 6.76
CA ALA A 65 6.15 2.67 5.51
C ALA A 65 4.78 1.97 5.51
N ALA A 66 3.80 2.61 4.90
CA ALA A 66 2.45 2.11 4.66
C ALA A 66 2.10 2.15 3.18
N THR A 67 1.48 1.08 2.66
CA THR A 67 1.03 1.01 1.26
C THR A 67 -0.40 0.47 1.13
N GLU A 68 -0.96 0.50 -0.07
CA GLU A 68 -2.19 -0.22 -0.45
C GLU A 68 -1.83 -1.38 -1.36
N PHE A 69 -2.37 -2.56 -1.05
CA PHE A 69 -2.16 -3.76 -1.85
C PHE A 69 -3.30 -3.88 -2.86
N LEU A 70 -3.01 -3.48 -4.11
CA LEU A 70 -3.98 -3.49 -5.22
C LEU A 70 -4.03 -4.81 -5.99
N ASP A 71 -2.93 -5.57 -5.94
CA ASP A 71 -2.80 -6.85 -6.62
C ASP A 71 -2.25 -7.91 -5.64
N LEU A 72 -2.35 -9.18 -6.04
CA LEU A 72 -2.05 -10.32 -5.18
C LEU A 72 -0.58 -10.78 -5.28
N LEU A 73 0.22 -10.18 -6.17
CA LEU A 73 1.59 -10.61 -6.48
C LEU A 73 2.64 -9.66 -5.92
N SER A 74 2.45 -8.34 -6.06
CA SER A 74 3.37 -7.33 -5.55
C SER A 74 3.71 -7.47 -4.07
N PRO A 75 2.81 -7.92 -3.16
CA PRO A 75 3.18 -8.14 -1.76
C PRO A 75 4.39 -9.06 -1.57
N GLN A 76 4.58 -10.07 -2.44
CA GLN A 76 5.72 -11.00 -2.35
C GLN A 76 7.09 -10.31 -2.50
N TYR A 77 7.11 -9.09 -3.06
CA TYR A 77 8.34 -8.34 -3.34
C TYR A 77 8.60 -7.21 -2.34
N ILE A 78 7.59 -6.78 -1.59
CA ILE A 78 7.68 -5.56 -0.78
C ILE A 78 7.09 -5.68 0.63
N ALA A 79 6.26 -6.69 0.93
CA ALA A 79 5.47 -6.71 2.16
C ALA A 79 6.33 -6.80 3.44
N ASP A 80 7.53 -7.37 3.35
CA ASP A 80 8.51 -7.43 4.44
C ASP A 80 9.02 -6.04 4.88
N LEU A 81 8.79 -5.01 4.08
CA LEU A 81 9.20 -3.62 4.35
C LEU A 81 8.02 -2.70 4.71
N ILE A 82 6.82 -3.26 4.88
CA ILE A 82 5.58 -2.54 5.14
C ILE A 82 5.15 -2.75 6.59
N ALA A 83 4.96 -1.65 7.32
CA ALA A 83 4.50 -1.67 8.70
C ALA A 83 2.97 -1.64 8.83
N TRP A 84 2.26 -1.19 7.79
CA TRP A 84 0.79 -1.15 7.76
C TRP A 84 0.27 -1.19 6.31
N GLY A 85 -0.76 -1.99 6.06
CA GLY A 85 -1.37 -2.14 4.73
C GLY A 85 -2.80 -1.61 4.67
N ALA A 86 -3.22 -1.19 3.48
CA ALA A 86 -4.62 -0.88 3.18
C ALA A 86 -5.19 -1.82 2.11
N ILE A 87 -6.46 -2.17 2.28
CA ILE A 87 -7.33 -2.66 1.21
C ILE A 87 -8.33 -1.54 0.86
N GLY A 88 -8.35 -1.18 -0.43
CA GLY A 88 -9.12 -0.06 -0.95
C GLY A 88 -10.62 -0.26 -0.94
N ALA A 89 -11.37 0.85 -1.04
CA ALA A 89 -12.84 0.83 -1.07
C ALA A 89 -13.43 -0.01 -2.21
N ARG A 90 -12.69 -0.18 -3.33
CA ARG A 90 -13.09 -0.98 -4.50
C ARG A 90 -12.69 -2.45 -4.40
N THR A 91 -11.87 -2.81 -3.43
CA THR A 91 -11.34 -4.16 -3.24
C THR A 91 -11.68 -4.75 -1.87
N THR A 92 -12.30 -3.98 -0.99
CA THR A 92 -12.73 -4.40 0.35
C THR A 92 -13.75 -5.56 0.32
N GLU A 93 -14.62 -5.60 -0.68
CA GLU A 93 -15.58 -6.69 -0.92
C GLU A 93 -14.96 -7.89 -1.67
N SER A 94 -13.76 -7.74 -2.23
CA SER A 94 -13.13 -8.80 -3.01
C SER A 94 -12.62 -9.92 -2.10
N GLN A 95 -13.18 -11.12 -2.27
CA GLN A 95 -12.75 -12.30 -1.50
C GLN A 95 -11.25 -12.55 -1.62
N SER A 96 -10.66 -12.40 -2.82
CA SER A 96 -9.22 -12.58 -3.02
C SER A 96 -8.37 -11.57 -2.25
N HIS A 97 -8.84 -10.34 -2.09
CA HIS A 97 -8.13 -9.34 -1.28
C HIS A 97 -8.29 -9.60 0.22
N ARG A 98 -9.43 -10.14 0.67
CA ARG A 98 -9.62 -10.61 2.05
C ARG A 98 -8.70 -11.80 2.36
N GLN A 99 -8.57 -12.75 1.43
CA GLN A 99 -7.63 -13.87 1.54
C GLN A 99 -6.16 -13.41 1.53
N LEU A 100 -5.83 -12.40 0.71
CA LEU A 100 -4.51 -11.78 0.77
C LEU A 100 -4.28 -11.19 2.17
N ALA A 101 -5.22 -10.39 2.67
CA ALA A 101 -5.12 -9.75 3.97
C ALA A 101 -4.93 -10.75 5.13
N SER A 102 -5.56 -11.93 5.07
CA SER A 102 -5.38 -12.96 6.11
C SER A 102 -3.98 -13.57 6.13
N GLY A 103 -3.16 -13.37 5.09
CA GLY A 103 -1.77 -13.84 5.01
C GLY A 103 -0.70 -12.75 5.12
N LEU A 104 -1.08 -11.47 5.24
CA LEU A 104 -0.12 -10.38 5.32
C LEU A 104 0.49 -10.24 6.72
N SER A 105 1.79 -10.01 6.80
CA SER A 105 2.54 -9.92 8.07
C SER A 105 2.42 -8.56 8.77
N CYS A 106 1.59 -7.64 8.27
CA CYS A 106 1.37 -6.32 8.85
C CYS A 106 -0.12 -6.11 9.16
N PRO A 107 -0.48 -5.21 10.09
CA PRO A 107 -1.87 -4.81 10.31
C PRO A 107 -2.49 -4.24 9.03
N ILE A 108 -3.75 -4.60 8.77
CA ILE A 108 -4.49 -4.20 7.57
C ILE A 108 -5.69 -3.33 7.94
N GLY A 109 -5.84 -2.20 7.24
CA GLY A 109 -7.05 -1.40 7.25
C GLY A 109 -7.92 -1.65 6.01
N PHE A 110 -9.17 -2.04 6.23
CA PHE A 110 -10.19 -2.11 5.19
C PHE A 110 -10.95 -0.79 5.11
N LYS A 111 -11.01 -0.19 3.91
CA LYS A 111 -11.87 0.99 3.69
C LYS A 111 -13.33 0.58 3.56
N ASN A 112 -14.23 1.49 3.96
CA ASN A 112 -15.65 1.42 3.65
C ASN A 112 -15.89 1.42 2.11
N GLY A 113 -17.09 1.00 1.70
CA GLY A 113 -17.49 0.98 0.29
C GLY A 113 -17.48 2.37 -0.34
N THR A 114 -17.41 2.45 -1.67
CA THR A 114 -17.39 3.74 -2.38
C THR A 114 -18.68 4.55 -2.23
N ASP A 115 -19.76 3.90 -1.81
CA ASP A 115 -21.06 4.48 -1.44
C ASP A 115 -21.11 5.01 0.00
N GLY A 116 -20.06 4.80 0.80
CA GLY A 116 -19.99 5.18 2.21
C GLY A 116 -20.39 4.08 3.19
N GLY A 117 -20.85 2.92 2.72
CA GLY A 117 -21.29 1.82 3.58
C GLY A 117 -20.14 1.19 4.37
N VAL A 118 -20.30 1.05 5.68
CA VAL A 118 -19.26 0.46 6.57
C VAL A 118 -19.35 -1.06 6.70
N GLN A 119 -20.50 -1.65 6.36
CA GLN A 119 -20.75 -3.09 6.53
C GLN A 119 -19.69 -3.93 5.81
N VAL A 120 -19.34 -3.54 4.59
CA VAL A 120 -18.38 -4.25 3.74
C VAL A 120 -16.98 -4.34 4.34
N ALA A 121 -16.59 -3.33 5.13
CA ALA A 121 -15.32 -3.32 5.86
C ALA A 121 -15.41 -4.15 7.14
N SER A 122 -16.55 -4.11 7.84
CA SER A 122 -16.81 -4.97 9.00
C SER A 122 -16.76 -6.46 8.61
N ASP A 123 -17.43 -6.83 7.52
CA ASP A 123 -17.45 -8.20 6.99
C ASP A 123 -16.09 -8.66 6.44
N ALA A 124 -15.17 -7.73 6.21
CA ALA A 124 -13.81 -8.06 5.80
C ALA A 124 -12.88 -8.36 6.98
N ILE A 125 -13.25 -7.90 8.19
CA ILE A 125 -12.50 -8.09 9.43
C ILE A 125 -12.92 -9.37 10.16
N ILE A 126 -14.22 -9.71 10.12
CA ILE A 126 -14.84 -10.86 10.78
C ILE A 126 -14.81 -12.08 9.86
#